data_AF-A0A7D5BPV9-F1
#
_entry.id   AF-A0A7D5BPV9-F1
#
_cell.length_a   1.000
_cell.length_b   1.000
_cell.length_c   1.000
_cell.angle_alpha   90.00
_cell.angle_beta   90.00
_cell.angle_gamma   90.00
#
_symmetry.space_group_name_H-M   'P 1'
#
loop_
_entity.id
_entity.type
_entity.pdbx_description
1 polymer ?
#
loop_
_entity_poly.entity_id
_entity_poly.type
_entity_poly.pdbx_seq_one_letter_code
_entity_poly.pdbx_strand_id
1 'polypeptide(L)'
;MRWLGLGAALLVAGCGPTPAAEYGEELFGDPKLSASQYNTFSCATCHTTAATPPQDKVLAGLSLHNVASRPHWWGGYETDLLDAVNFCYTAFMRGVTPLAPDDPKSRALYEYLVSISPDPDAPAQPFTIVKDITDVPRDSAARGAQVYRAACQDCHGEAHTGKGRPTELAPILPEVADEYGELFPGISPGLVFIEKVRHGRFFGVGGNMPPYSREALSDKDLGALLAYFEL
;
A
#
# COMPACT_ATOMS: atom_id res chain seq x y z
N MET A 1 52.85 50.69 -4.18
CA MET A 1 51.57 50.28 -3.58
C MET A 1 51.06 49.04 -4.29
N ARG A 2 50.99 47.91 -3.59
CA ARG A 2 50.36 46.67 -4.06
C ARG A 2 48.90 46.69 -3.61
N TRP A 3 47.96 46.68 -4.54
CA TRP A 3 46.55 46.44 -4.25
C TRP A 3 46.22 45.00 -4.67
N LEU A 4 46.02 44.15 -3.66
CA LEU A 4 45.51 42.79 -3.81
C LEU A 4 44.01 42.88 -4.09
N GLY A 5 43.60 42.52 -5.31
CA GLY A 5 42.19 42.27 -5.61
C GLY A 5 41.77 40.92 -5.01
N LEU A 6 40.92 40.95 -3.99
CA LEU A 6 40.18 39.76 -3.57
C LEU A 6 39.14 39.43 -4.65
N GLY A 7 39.42 38.38 -5.44
CA GLY A 7 38.40 37.75 -6.26
C GLY A 7 37.46 36.95 -5.37
N ALA A 8 36.20 37.40 -5.27
CA ALA A 8 35.13 36.63 -4.67
C ALA A 8 34.79 35.44 -5.59
N ALA A 9 35.14 34.23 -5.15
CA ALA A 9 34.68 33.00 -5.79
C ALA A 9 33.21 32.79 -5.44
N LEU A 10 32.32 33.12 -6.37
CA LEU A 10 30.92 32.71 -6.35
C LEU A 10 30.87 31.19 -6.56
N LEU A 11 30.63 30.44 -5.48
CA LEU A 11 30.19 29.05 -5.53
C LEU A 11 28.79 29.01 -6.12
N VAL A 12 28.70 28.81 -7.43
CA VAL A 12 27.45 28.44 -8.09
C VAL A 12 27.16 27.00 -7.68
N ALA A 13 26.26 26.81 -6.72
CA ALA A 13 25.62 25.52 -6.49
C ALA A 13 24.83 25.17 -7.76
N GLY A 14 25.42 24.36 -8.64
CA GLY A 14 24.78 23.92 -9.87
C GLY A 14 23.62 23.00 -9.52
N CYS A 15 22.40 23.38 -9.92
CA CYS A 15 21.27 22.47 -10.03
C CYS A 15 21.59 21.46 -11.14
N GLY A 16 22.28 20.37 -10.79
CA GLY A 16 22.41 19.20 -11.66
C GLY A 16 21.07 18.46 -11.79
N PRO A 17 20.93 17.53 -12.75
CA PRO A 17 19.74 16.68 -12.82
C PRO A 17 19.61 15.86 -11.54
N THR A 18 18.40 15.79 -10.97
CA THR A 18 18.09 14.92 -9.82
C THR A 18 18.52 13.49 -10.14
N PRO A 19 19.30 12.83 -9.26
CA PRO A 19 19.65 11.42 -9.41
C PRO A 19 18.40 10.55 -9.57
N ALA A 20 18.46 9.53 -10.44
CA ALA A 20 17.30 8.71 -10.78
C ALA A 20 16.64 8.05 -9.54
N ALA A 21 17.44 7.60 -8.58
CA ALA A 21 16.95 7.03 -7.33
C ALA A 21 16.23 8.06 -6.44
N GLU A 22 16.71 9.31 -6.39
CA GLU A 22 16.04 10.40 -5.65
C GLU A 22 14.71 10.75 -6.31
N TYR A 23 14.67 10.83 -7.65
CA TYR A 23 13.40 11.02 -8.36
C TYR A 23 12.45 9.83 -8.17
N GLY A 24 12.98 8.60 -8.12
CA GLY A 24 12.19 7.41 -7.82
C GLY A 24 11.57 7.44 -6.41
N GLU A 25 12.31 7.96 -5.43
CA GLU A 25 11.78 8.18 -4.07
C GLU A 25 10.65 9.22 -4.05
N GLU A 26 10.80 10.33 -4.78
CA GLU A 26 9.74 11.31 -4.93
C GLU A 26 8.47 10.67 -5.53
N LEU A 27 8.62 9.90 -6.61
CA LEU A 27 7.51 9.18 -7.24
C LEU A 27 6.87 8.13 -6.31
N PHE A 28 7.67 7.45 -5.48
CA PHE A 28 7.18 6.49 -4.49
C PHE A 28 6.23 7.15 -3.48
N GLY A 29 6.53 8.39 -3.09
CA GLY A 29 5.72 9.19 -2.18
C GLY A 29 4.55 9.95 -2.82
N ASP A 30 4.56 10.16 -4.14
CA ASP A 30 3.62 11.07 -4.82
C ASP A 30 2.38 10.36 -5.39
N PRO A 31 1.15 10.66 -4.91
CA PRO A 31 -0.07 10.11 -5.48
C PRO A 31 -0.30 10.54 -6.94
N LYS A 32 0.36 11.60 -7.42
CA LYS A 32 0.26 12.08 -8.81
C LYS A 32 1.08 11.25 -9.80
N LEU A 33 1.81 10.24 -9.35
CA LEU A 33 2.35 9.21 -10.26
C LEU A 33 1.22 8.63 -11.15
N SER A 34 0.03 8.45 -10.56
CA SER A 34 -1.19 8.16 -11.29
C SER A 34 -1.83 9.46 -11.78
N ALA A 35 -2.09 9.53 -13.08
CA ALA A 35 -2.81 10.67 -13.69
C ALA A 35 -4.31 10.68 -13.36
N SER A 36 -4.82 9.68 -12.64
CA SER A 36 -6.23 9.60 -12.28
C SER A 36 -6.59 10.62 -11.20
N GLN A 37 -7.53 11.52 -11.50
CA GLN A 37 -8.07 12.48 -10.52
C GLN A 37 -8.77 11.84 -9.32
N TYR A 38 -9.07 10.54 -9.41
CA TYR A 38 -9.70 9.76 -8.34
C TYR A 38 -8.67 9.02 -7.48
N ASN A 39 -7.37 9.15 -7.78
CA ASN A 39 -6.31 8.61 -6.95
C ASN A 39 -5.89 9.61 -5.87
N THR A 40 -5.83 9.13 -4.64
CA THR A 40 -5.33 9.89 -3.47
C THR A 40 -4.17 9.17 -2.77
N PHE A 41 -3.75 8.01 -3.29
CA PHE A 41 -2.81 7.12 -2.63
C PHE A 41 -1.48 7.08 -3.38
N SER A 42 -0.39 6.93 -2.65
CA SER A 42 0.94 6.64 -3.18
C SER A 42 1.42 5.27 -2.70
N CYS A 43 2.54 4.80 -3.25
CA CYS A 43 3.15 3.55 -2.81
C CYS A 43 3.43 3.59 -1.29
N ALA A 44 3.91 4.74 -0.80
CA ALA A 44 4.18 5.01 0.61
C ALA A 44 2.93 4.95 1.53
N THR A 45 1.72 5.03 0.97
CA THR A 45 0.49 4.84 1.77
C THR A 45 0.38 3.41 2.29
N CYS A 46 0.76 2.43 1.47
CA CYS A 46 0.58 1.00 1.79
C CYS A 46 1.89 0.29 2.14
N HIS A 47 3.03 0.90 1.85
CA HIS A 47 4.34 0.30 2.00
C HIS A 47 5.26 1.16 2.86
N THR A 48 6.02 0.50 3.72
CA THR A 48 7.23 1.07 4.32
C THR A 48 8.46 0.59 3.54
N THR A 49 9.53 1.38 3.56
CA THR A 49 10.85 0.98 3.03
C THR A 49 11.82 0.59 4.13
N ALA A 50 11.42 0.69 5.41
CA ALA A 50 12.22 0.23 6.53
C ALA A 50 12.28 -1.30 6.59
N ALA A 51 13.44 -1.86 6.94
CA ALA A 51 13.60 -3.31 7.11
C ALA A 51 12.63 -3.91 8.15
N THR A 52 12.30 -3.14 9.19
CA THR A 52 11.28 -3.49 10.18
C THR A 52 10.12 -2.51 10.10
N PRO A 53 8.88 -2.97 9.87
CA PRO A 53 7.71 -2.10 9.86
C PRO A 53 7.47 -1.38 11.20
N PRO A 54 6.81 -0.20 11.19
CA PRO A 54 6.40 0.48 12.41
C PRO A 54 5.51 -0.41 13.29
N GLN A 55 5.74 -0.42 14.60
CA GLN A 55 5.03 -1.30 15.54
C GLN A 55 3.55 -0.93 15.74
N ASP A 56 3.20 0.32 15.49
CA ASP A 56 1.86 0.90 15.68
C ASP A 56 1.00 0.89 14.41
N LYS A 57 1.54 0.40 13.30
CA LYS A 57 0.87 0.33 12.00
C LYS A 57 0.79 -1.09 11.49
N VAL A 58 -0.35 -1.41 10.88
CA VAL A 58 -0.55 -2.65 10.13
C VAL A 58 -0.78 -2.23 8.69
N LEU A 59 0.25 -2.38 7.86
CA LEU A 59 0.21 -1.96 6.47
C LEU A 59 -0.32 -3.09 5.59
N ALA A 60 -1.13 -2.75 4.58
CA ALA A 60 -1.62 -3.74 3.61
C ALA A 60 -0.49 -4.32 2.76
N GLY A 61 0.48 -3.48 2.40
CA GLY A 61 1.70 -3.89 1.71
C GLY A 61 2.79 -4.30 2.69
N LEU A 62 3.54 -5.36 2.35
CA LEU A 62 4.76 -5.71 3.07
C LEU A 62 5.81 -4.60 2.94
N SER A 63 6.81 -4.60 3.82
CA SER A 63 7.99 -3.75 3.62
C SER A 63 8.61 -3.98 2.23
N LEU A 64 9.07 -2.91 1.60
CA LEU A 64 9.80 -2.94 0.33
C LEU A 64 11.33 -2.97 0.49
N HIS A 65 11.84 -3.05 1.72
CA HIS A 65 13.26 -3.30 1.94
C HIS A 65 13.68 -4.60 1.22
N ASN A 66 14.76 -4.55 0.44
CA ASN A 66 15.21 -5.65 -0.43
C ASN A 66 14.21 -6.10 -1.50
N VAL A 67 13.23 -5.27 -1.89
CA VAL A 67 12.21 -5.69 -2.87
C VAL A 67 12.78 -6.03 -4.23
N ALA A 68 13.85 -5.36 -4.69
CA ALA A 68 14.38 -5.54 -6.03
C ALA A 68 15.11 -6.87 -6.23
N SER A 69 15.60 -7.48 -5.13
CA SER A 69 16.34 -8.74 -5.15
C SER A 69 15.48 -9.97 -4.88
N ARG A 70 14.18 -9.80 -4.61
CA ARG A 70 13.29 -10.93 -4.30
C ARG A 70 13.07 -11.79 -5.55
N PRO A 71 12.92 -13.12 -5.40
CA PRO A 71 12.68 -14.00 -6.54
C PRO A 71 11.26 -13.89 -7.13
N HIS A 72 10.30 -13.38 -6.35
CA HIS A 72 8.91 -13.17 -6.78
C HIS A 72 8.15 -12.23 -5.81
N TRP A 73 7.01 -11.73 -6.25
CA TRP A 73 6.11 -10.81 -5.53
C TRP A 73 4.68 -11.33 -5.46
N TRP A 74 3.85 -10.67 -4.66
CA TRP A 74 2.42 -11.01 -4.49
C TRP A 74 2.16 -12.47 -4.10
N GLY A 75 3.08 -13.11 -3.36
CA GLY A 75 2.95 -14.52 -2.98
C GLY A 75 3.27 -15.50 -4.12
N GLY A 76 4.02 -15.05 -5.13
CA GLY A 76 4.42 -15.86 -6.29
C GLY A 76 3.57 -15.65 -7.54
N TYR A 77 2.63 -14.71 -7.52
CA TYR A 77 1.81 -14.37 -8.69
C TYR A 77 2.58 -13.56 -9.73
N GLU A 78 3.65 -12.87 -9.32
CA GLU A 78 4.50 -12.10 -10.23
C GLU A 78 5.97 -12.43 -10.04
N THR A 79 6.68 -12.63 -11.16
CA THR A 79 8.13 -12.91 -11.20
C THR A 79 8.93 -11.82 -11.89
N ASP A 80 8.26 -10.76 -12.35
CA ASP A 80 8.88 -9.54 -12.86
C ASP A 80 8.54 -8.36 -11.95
N LEU A 81 9.54 -7.56 -11.57
CA LEU A 81 9.36 -6.46 -10.62
C LEU A 81 8.49 -5.35 -11.21
N LEU A 82 8.66 -5.03 -12.50
CA LEU A 82 7.87 -3.98 -13.14
C LEU A 82 6.42 -4.41 -13.26
N ASP A 83 6.15 -5.68 -13.58
CA ASP A 83 4.79 -6.23 -13.57
C ASP A 83 4.17 -6.18 -12.16
N ALA A 84 4.93 -6.54 -11.12
CA ALA A 84 4.48 -6.42 -9.73
C ALA A 84 4.15 -4.97 -9.32
N VAL A 85 4.95 -4.00 -9.75
CA VAL A 85 4.71 -2.56 -9.56
C VAL A 85 3.47 -2.12 -10.35
N ASN A 86 3.33 -2.57 -11.60
CA ASN A 86 2.22 -2.23 -12.48
C ASN A 86 0.89 -2.78 -11.99
N PHE A 87 0.90 -3.97 -11.38
CA PHE A 87 -0.29 -4.50 -10.70
C PHE A 87 -0.74 -3.54 -9.59
N CYS A 88 0.17 -3.10 -8.71
CA CYS A 88 -0.15 -2.12 -7.68
C CYS A 88 -0.68 -0.80 -8.27
N TYR A 89 0.07 -0.25 -9.21
CA TYR A 89 -0.21 1.04 -9.82
C TYR A 89 -1.58 1.07 -10.51
N THR A 90 -1.93 0.02 -11.25
CA THR A 90 -3.22 -0.04 -11.97
C THR A 90 -4.38 -0.46 -11.06
N ALA A 91 -4.18 -1.44 -10.18
CA ALA A 91 -5.24 -2.00 -9.35
C ALA A 91 -5.65 -1.07 -8.18
N PHE A 92 -4.67 -0.40 -7.56
CA PHE A 92 -4.88 0.33 -6.31
C PHE A 92 -4.64 1.84 -6.43
N MET A 93 -3.68 2.26 -7.28
CA MET A 93 -3.47 3.69 -7.57
C MET A 93 -4.26 4.18 -8.78
N ARG A 94 -5.12 3.34 -9.37
CA ARG A 94 -5.97 3.69 -10.52
C ARG A 94 -5.19 4.19 -11.75
N GLY A 95 -3.96 3.71 -11.92
CA GLY A 95 -3.17 3.95 -13.12
C GLY A 95 -3.90 3.48 -14.37
N VAL A 96 -4.06 4.37 -15.36
CA VAL A 96 -4.82 4.09 -16.58
C VAL A 96 -4.04 3.22 -17.56
N THR A 97 -2.74 3.47 -17.67
CA THR A 97 -1.82 2.75 -18.55
C THR A 97 -0.64 2.28 -17.73
N PRO A 98 -0.30 0.97 -17.72
CA PRO A 98 0.90 0.47 -17.05
C PRO A 98 2.16 1.29 -17.41
N LEU A 99 3.05 1.42 -16.44
CA LEU A 99 4.35 2.05 -16.62
C LEU A 99 5.17 1.20 -17.61
N ALA A 100 5.64 1.82 -18.69
CA ALA A 100 6.40 1.14 -19.73
C ALA A 100 7.88 0.98 -19.31
N PRO A 101 8.59 -0.07 -19.75
CA PRO A 101 10.00 -0.27 -19.38
C PRO A 101 10.94 0.89 -19.76
N ASP A 102 10.61 1.61 -20.84
CA ASP A 102 11.37 2.76 -21.35
C ASP A 102 10.88 4.11 -20.82
N ASP A 103 9.81 4.14 -20.01
CA ASP A 103 9.36 5.37 -19.33
C ASP A 103 10.41 5.79 -18.29
N PRO A 104 10.90 7.06 -18.33
CA PRO A 104 11.82 7.58 -17.32
C PRO A 104 11.36 7.38 -15.88
N LYS A 105 10.05 7.39 -15.62
CA LYS A 105 9.48 7.14 -14.28
C LYS A 105 9.67 5.70 -13.84
N SER A 106 9.48 4.73 -14.74
CA SER A 106 9.72 3.31 -14.46
C SER A 106 11.16 3.06 -14.06
N ARG A 107 12.09 3.66 -14.82
CA ARG A 107 13.52 3.56 -14.53
C ARG A 107 13.86 4.21 -13.19
N ALA A 108 13.36 5.41 -12.92
CA ALA A 108 13.61 6.10 -11.65
C ALA A 108 13.10 5.29 -10.45
N LEU A 109 11.86 4.77 -10.53
CA LEU A 109 11.31 3.87 -9.52
C LEU A 109 12.18 2.63 -9.33
N TYR A 110 12.60 1.97 -10.42
CA TYR A 110 13.49 0.81 -10.34
C TYR A 110 14.80 1.13 -9.62
N GLU A 111 15.47 2.24 -9.97
CA GLU A 111 16.72 2.67 -9.34
C GLU A 111 16.53 2.96 -7.84
N TYR A 112 15.38 3.51 -7.43
CA TYR A 112 15.04 3.66 -6.01
C TYR A 112 14.82 2.31 -5.33
N LEU A 113 14.06 1.39 -5.95
CA LEU A 113 13.83 0.07 -5.36
C LEU A 113 15.12 -0.73 -5.21
N VAL A 114 16.07 -0.60 -6.14
CA VAL A 114 17.42 -1.14 -6.03
C VAL A 114 18.20 -0.49 -4.89
N SER A 115 18.10 0.84 -4.72
CA SER A 115 18.83 1.54 -3.65
C SER A 115 18.41 1.12 -2.24
N ILE A 116 17.13 0.72 -2.06
CA ILE A 116 16.61 0.14 -0.80
C ILE A 116 16.75 -1.39 -0.73
N SER A 117 17.53 -1.99 -1.63
CA SER A 117 17.77 -3.43 -1.71
C SER A 117 19.24 -3.84 -1.57
N PRO A 118 19.87 -3.59 -0.41
CA PRO A 118 21.28 -3.90 -0.19
C PRO A 118 21.62 -5.40 -0.21
N ASP A 119 20.66 -6.29 0.03
CA ASP A 119 20.87 -7.74 -0.01
C ASP A 119 20.54 -8.29 -1.42
N PRO A 120 21.53 -8.79 -2.19
CA PRO A 120 21.29 -9.35 -3.52
C PRO A 120 20.62 -10.73 -3.49
N ASP A 121 20.63 -11.42 -2.35
CA ASP A 121 20.10 -12.79 -2.20
C ASP A 121 18.84 -12.80 -1.31
N ALA A 122 18.12 -11.67 -1.26
CA ALA A 122 16.99 -11.50 -0.37
C ALA A 122 15.90 -12.55 -0.64
N PRO A 123 15.41 -13.24 0.40
CA PRO A 123 14.42 -14.29 0.23
C PRO A 123 13.06 -13.70 -0.17
N ALA A 124 12.21 -14.55 -0.75
CA ALA A 124 10.80 -14.24 -0.86
C ALA A 124 10.21 -13.94 0.51
N GLN A 125 9.36 -12.92 0.57
CA GLN A 125 8.59 -12.62 1.78
C GLN A 125 7.26 -13.38 1.75
N PRO A 126 6.81 -13.93 2.88
CA PRO A 126 5.54 -14.64 2.94
C PRO A 126 4.38 -13.66 2.72
N PHE A 127 3.56 -13.94 1.72
CA PHE A 127 2.40 -13.14 1.36
C PHE A 127 1.27 -14.06 0.91
N THR A 128 0.48 -14.52 1.87
CA THR A 128 -0.61 -15.44 1.61
C THR A 128 -1.89 -14.68 1.27
N ILE A 129 -2.29 -14.73 0.01
CA ILE A 129 -3.65 -14.42 -0.42
C ILE A 129 -4.53 -15.64 -0.09
N VAL A 130 -5.43 -15.47 0.88
CA VAL A 130 -6.45 -16.47 1.21
C VAL A 130 -7.38 -16.58 0.01
N LYS A 131 -7.62 -17.79 -0.51
CA LYS A 131 -8.51 -18.02 -1.67
C LYS A 131 -9.94 -18.31 -1.23
N ASP A 132 -10.08 -19.20 -0.26
CA ASP A 132 -11.35 -19.65 0.26
C ASP A 132 -11.63 -18.92 1.58
N ILE A 133 -12.61 -18.02 1.54
CA ILE A 133 -13.01 -17.25 2.71
C ILE A 133 -13.92 -18.10 3.58
N THR A 134 -13.51 -18.24 4.84
CA THR A 134 -14.32 -18.82 5.90
C THR A 134 -14.50 -17.82 7.01
N ASP A 135 -15.54 -18.01 7.80
CA ASP A 135 -15.75 -17.21 8.99
C ASP A 135 -14.59 -17.40 9.99
N VAL A 136 -14.30 -16.36 10.76
CA VAL A 136 -13.26 -16.40 11.81
C VAL A 136 -13.88 -16.18 13.19
N PRO A 137 -13.33 -16.81 14.26
CA PRO A 137 -13.82 -16.57 15.61
C PRO A 137 -13.72 -15.10 16.00
N ARG A 138 -14.79 -14.55 16.58
CA ARG A 138 -14.77 -13.19 17.13
C ARG A 138 -13.84 -13.16 18.34
N ASP A 139 -13.12 -12.06 18.48
CA ASP A 139 -12.23 -11.79 19.61
C ASP A 139 -12.71 -10.52 20.36
N SER A 140 -11.81 -9.77 20.97
CA SER A 140 -12.08 -8.58 21.76
C SER A 140 -12.37 -7.37 20.88
N ALA A 141 -13.53 -6.74 21.06
CA ALA A 141 -13.85 -5.45 20.44
C ALA A 141 -12.84 -4.35 20.80
N ALA A 142 -12.25 -4.39 22.00
CA ALA A 142 -11.21 -3.45 22.40
C ALA A 142 -9.91 -3.64 21.61
N ARG A 143 -9.56 -4.89 21.28
CA ARG A 143 -8.47 -5.19 20.35
C ARG A 143 -8.85 -4.75 18.94
N GLY A 144 -10.08 -5.00 18.50
CA GLY A 144 -10.58 -4.56 17.19
C GLY A 144 -10.46 -3.06 16.99
N ALA A 145 -10.81 -2.25 17.98
CA ALA A 145 -10.63 -0.80 17.93
C ALA A 145 -9.15 -0.40 17.77
N GLN A 146 -8.20 -1.13 18.36
CA GLN A 146 -6.76 -0.89 18.17
C GLN A 146 -6.32 -1.25 16.75
N VAL A 147 -6.75 -2.42 16.27
CA VAL A 147 -6.45 -2.88 14.91
C VAL A 147 -7.03 -1.91 13.88
N TYR A 148 -8.25 -1.41 14.10
CA TYR A 148 -8.87 -0.40 13.23
C TYR A 148 -8.01 0.85 13.08
N ARG A 149 -7.52 1.39 14.20
CA ARG A 149 -6.63 2.56 14.20
C ARG A 149 -5.30 2.29 13.49
N ALA A 150 -4.78 1.08 13.62
CA ALA A 150 -3.49 0.69 13.05
C ALA A 150 -3.56 0.34 11.55
N ALA A 151 -4.68 -0.20 11.07
CA ALA A 151 -4.81 -0.81 9.74
C ALA A 151 -5.81 -0.09 8.82
N CYS A 152 -6.90 0.47 9.36
CA CYS A 152 -8.05 0.88 8.55
C CYS A 152 -8.23 2.40 8.52
N GLN A 153 -8.00 3.06 9.66
CA GLN A 153 -8.38 4.46 9.88
C GLN A 153 -7.69 5.45 8.93
N ASP A 154 -6.44 5.21 8.52
CA ASP A 154 -5.73 6.12 7.62
C ASP A 154 -6.39 6.20 6.22
N CYS A 155 -7.12 5.15 5.82
CA CYS A 155 -7.85 5.11 4.55
C CYS A 155 -9.35 5.37 4.74
N HIS A 156 -9.95 4.84 5.80
CA HIS A 156 -11.40 4.87 6.02
C HIS A 156 -11.87 5.99 6.94
N GLY A 157 -10.98 6.70 7.64
CA GLY A 157 -11.31 7.76 8.60
C GLY A 157 -11.70 7.24 9.99
N GLU A 158 -12.19 8.11 10.86
CA GLU A 158 -12.78 7.72 12.15
C GLU A 158 -13.93 6.70 11.91
N ALA A 159 -13.99 5.63 12.70
CA ALA A 159 -15.05 4.62 12.59
C ALA A 159 -16.45 5.26 12.68
N HIS A 160 -17.43 4.68 12.00
CA HIS A 160 -18.81 5.14 11.87
C HIS A 160 -19.05 6.47 11.14
N THR A 161 -18.04 7.33 11.04
CA THR A 161 -18.21 8.70 10.50
C THR A 161 -17.42 8.94 9.23
N GLY A 162 -16.33 8.19 9.03
CA GLY A 162 -15.40 8.37 7.93
C GLY A 162 -14.61 9.67 8.01
N LYS A 163 -14.70 10.39 9.14
CA LYS A 163 -14.04 11.69 9.29
C LYS A 163 -12.53 11.53 9.20
N GLY A 164 -11.90 12.34 8.34
CA GLY A 164 -10.46 12.27 8.09
C GLY A 164 -10.05 11.30 6.99
N ARG A 165 -10.98 10.59 6.32
CA ARG A 165 -10.66 9.80 5.13
C ARG A 165 -10.13 10.69 4.00
N PRO A 166 -9.13 10.24 3.22
CA PRO A 166 -8.55 11.02 2.12
C PRO A 166 -9.47 11.12 0.89
N THR A 167 -10.47 10.24 0.78
CA THR A 167 -11.38 10.18 -0.37
C THR A 167 -12.75 9.65 0.02
N GLU A 168 -13.81 10.15 -0.62
CA GLU A 168 -15.17 9.64 -0.44
C GLU A 168 -15.36 8.23 -1.01
N LEU A 169 -14.44 7.78 -1.87
CA LEU A 169 -14.43 6.43 -2.42
C LEU A 169 -14.00 5.36 -1.40
N ALA A 170 -13.39 5.76 -0.30
CA ALA A 170 -13.15 4.87 0.83
C ALA A 170 -14.45 4.77 1.65
N PRO A 171 -15.09 3.59 1.71
CA PRO A 171 -16.37 3.44 2.40
C PRO A 171 -16.25 3.76 3.89
N ILE A 172 -17.35 4.21 4.48
CA ILE A 172 -17.45 4.38 5.93
C ILE A 172 -17.64 3.00 6.55
N LEU A 173 -16.83 2.68 7.57
CA LEU A 173 -16.84 1.38 8.23
C LEU A 173 -17.47 1.48 9.62
N PRO A 174 -18.45 0.62 9.96
CA PRO A 174 -18.94 -0.52 9.18
C PRO A 174 -20.16 -0.23 8.29
N GLU A 175 -20.64 1.01 8.16
CA GLU A 175 -21.92 1.38 7.51
C GLU A 175 -22.09 0.83 6.09
N VAL A 176 -20.99 0.66 5.34
CA VAL A 176 -21.02 -0.01 4.02
C VAL A 176 -21.59 -1.44 4.07
N ALA A 177 -21.59 -2.08 5.24
CA ALA A 177 -22.18 -3.39 5.45
C ALA A 177 -23.71 -3.41 5.22
N ASP A 178 -24.39 -2.26 5.37
CA ASP A 178 -25.82 -2.15 5.08
C ASP A 178 -26.11 -2.42 3.58
N GLU A 179 -25.18 -2.04 2.70
CA GLU A 179 -25.27 -2.30 1.26
C GLU A 179 -25.01 -3.78 0.92
N TYR A 180 -24.31 -4.53 1.78
CA TYR A 180 -23.93 -5.91 1.50
C TYR A 180 -25.14 -6.84 1.42
N GLY A 181 -26.18 -6.59 2.23
CA GLY A 181 -27.40 -7.38 2.19
C GLY A 181 -28.13 -7.29 0.83
N GLU A 182 -28.03 -6.15 0.15
CA GLU A 182 -28.61 -5.93 -1.17
C GLU A 182 -27.72 -6.52 -2.28
N LEU A 183 -26.41 -6.30 -2.18
CA LEU A 183 -25.44 -6.76 -3.18
C LEU A 183 -25.19 -8.28 -3.13
N PHE A 184 -25.28 -8.87 -1.94
CA PHE A 184 -24.95 -10.27 -1.65
C PHE A 184 -26.05 -10.93 -0.80
N PRO A 185 -27.26 -11.09 -1.35
CA PRO A 185 -28.40 -11.59 -0.58
C PRO A 185 -28.13 -12.99 -0.02
N GLY A 186 -28.34 -13.14 1.30
CA GLY A 186 -28.15 -14.40 2.02
C GLY A 186 -26.71 -14.66 2.50
N ILE A 187 -25.78 -13.75 2.25
CA ILE A 187 -24.42 -13.81 2.77
C ILE A 187 -24.30 -12.94 4.03
N SER A 188 -23.65 -13.45 5.07
CA SER A 188 -23.37 -12.66 6.27
C SER A 188 -22.49 -11.44 5.93
N PRO A 189 -22.84 -10.23 6.40
CA PRO A 189 -21.99 -9.05 6.23
C PRO A 189 -20.55 -9.24 6.73
N GLY A 190 -20.35 -10.03 7.79
CA GLY A 190 -19.02 -10.37 8.28
C GLY A 190 -18.19 -11.19 7.29
N LEU A 191 -18.82 -12.11 6.53
CA LEU A 191 -18.12 -12.85 5.47
C LEU A 191 -17.72 -11.94 4.32
N VAL A 192 -18.61 -11.02 3.91
CA VAL A 192 -18.30 -10.02 2.88
C VAL A 192 -17.15 -9.12 3.36
N PHE A 193 -17.17 -8.69 4.63
CA PHE A 193 -16.08 -7.91 5.23
C PHE A 193 -14.74 -8.64 5.18
N ILE A 194 -14.71 -9.92 5.61
CA ILE A 194 -13.50 -10.77 5.54
C ILE A 194 -13.00 -10.84 4.09
N GLU A 195 -13.90 -11.06 3.14
CA GLU A 195 -13.55 -11.14 1.72
C GLU A 195 -12.96 -9.82 1.18
N LYS A 196 -13.55 -8.67 1.51
CA LYS A 196 -13.00 -7.35 1.13
C LYS A 196 -11.59 -7.16 1.68
N VAL A 197 -11.35 -7.53 2.94
CA VAL A 197 -10.04 -7.41 3.61
C VAL A 197 -9.01 -8.35 2.98
N ARG A 198 -9.39 -9.58 2.61
CA ARG A 198 -8.45 -10.62 2.17
C ARG A 198 -8.13 -10.59 0.68
N HIS A 199 -9.05 -10.15 -0.16
CA HIS A 199 -8.90 -10.31 -1.62
C HIS A 199 -8.46 -9.03 -2.33
N GLY A 200 -8.91 -7.84 -1.90
CA GLY A 200 -8.67 -6.62 -2.68
C GLY A 200 -9.05 -6.79 -4.16
N ARG A 201 -8.15 -6.44 -5.10
CA ARG A 201 -8.37 -6.70 -6.54
C ARG A 201 -8.13 -8.14 -6.98
N PHE A 202 -7.57 -9.00 -6.14
CA PHE A 202 -7.41 -10.41 -6.47
C PHE A 202 -8.79 -11.07 -6.60
N PHE A 203 -8.91 -11.96 -7.59
CA PHE A 203 -10.14 -12.68 -7.94
C PHE A 203 -11.34 -11.79 -8.34
N GLY A 204 -11.15 -10.47 -8.42
CA GLY A 204 -12.19 -9.52 -8.84
C GLY A 204 -13.27 -9.21 -7.80
N VAL A 205 -13.11 -9.65 -6.54
CA VAL A 205 -14.20 -9.59 -5.53
C VAL A 205 -14.02 -8.51 -4.46
N GLY A 206 -12.80 -8.17 -4.07
CA GLY A 206 -12.51 -7.27 -2.95
C GLY A 206 -12.55 -5.76 -3.25
N GLY A 207 -12.93 -5.35 -4.47
CA GLY A 207 -12.97 -3.93 -4.86
C GLY A 207 -11.58 -3.33 -5.06
N ASN A 208 -11.43 -2.01 -4.88
CA ASN A 208 -10.15 -1.29 -5.11
C ASN A 208 -9.29 -1.12 -3.84
N MET A 209 -9.66 -1.78 -2.74
CA MET A 209 -8.83 -1.82 -1.52
C MET A 209 -7.66 -2.79 -1.73
N PRO A 210 -6.44 -2.49 -1.26
CA PRO A 210 -5.36 -3.47 -1.25
C PRO A 210 -5.68 -4.62 -0.27
N PRO A 211 -5.30 -5.88 -0.60
CA PRO A 211 -5.53 -6.99 0.31
C PRO A 211 -4.60 -6.92 1.52
N TYR A 212 -5.09 -7.38 2.68
CA TYR A 212 -4.25 -7.76 3.80
C TYR A 212 -3.95 -9.26 3.72
N SER A 213 -2.67 -9.61 3.49
CA SER A 213 -2.22 -11.00 3.58
C SER A 213 -2.43 -11.55 4.99
N ARG A 214 -2.41 -12.88 5.11
CA ARG A 214 -2.51 -13.54 6.43
C ARG A 214 -1.39 -13.12 7.39
N GLU A 215 -0.21 -12.81 6.85
CA GLU A 215 0.95 -12.37 7.61
C GLU A 215 0.84 -10.91 8.06
N ALA A 216 0.22 -10.05 7.25
CA ALA A 216 0.01 -8.64 7.58
C ALA A 216 -1.11 -8.47 8.63
N LEU A 217 -2.24 -9.14 8.44
CA LEU A 217 -3.37 -9.12 9.36
C LEU A 217 -3.78 -10.55 9.72
N SER A 218 -3.56 -10.95 10.97
CA SER A 218 -3.91 -12.28 11.44
C SER A 218 -5.43 -12.52 11.46
N ASP A 219 -5.88 -13.78 11.40
CA ASP A 219 -7.31 -14.11 11.55
C ASP A 219 -7.86 -13.71 12.93
N LYS A 220 -7.00 -13.70 13.95
CA LYS A 220 -7.35 -13.21 15.29
C LYS A 220 -7.65 -11.71 15.30
N ASP A 221 -6.80 -10.91 14.66
CA ASP A 221 -7.02 -9.46 14.53
C ASP A 221 -8.21 -9.14 13.63
N LEU A 222 -8.44 -9.95 12.59
CA LEU A 222 -9.63 -9.86 11.77
C LEU A 222 -10.91 -10.18 12.57
N GLY A 223 -10.88 -11.23 13.39
CA GLY A 223 -11.97 -11.56 14.32
C GLY A 223 -12.22 -10.48 15.37
N ALA A 224 -11.17 -9.76 15.79
CA ALA A 224 -11.29 -8.61 16.67
C ALA A 224 -11.98 -7.42 15.97
N LEU A 225 -11.65 -7.15 14.70
CA LEU A 225 -12.33 -6.13 13.88
C LEU A 225 -13.82 -6.44 13.72
N LEU A 226 -14.17 -7.68 13.40
CA LEU A 226 -15.57 -8.12 13.29
C LEU A 226 -16.31 -7.91 14.62
N ALA A 227 -15.69 -8.27 15.75
CA ALA A 227 -16.28 -8.03 17.08
C ALA A 227 -16.45 -6.53 17.38
N TYR A 228 -15.51 -5.68 16.96
CA TYR A 228 -15.60 -4.22 17.14
C TYR A 228 -16.73 -3.59 16.32
N PHE A 229 -16.99 -4.13 15.13
CA PHE A 229 -18.05 -3.65 14.23
C PHE A 229 -19.38 -4.38 14.39
N GLU A 230 -19.47 -5.36 15.29
CA GLU A 230 -20.65 -6.19 15.50
C GLU A 230 -21.08 -6.97 14.23
N LEU A 231 -20.09 -7.49 13.47
CA LEU A 231 -20.24 -8.29 12.24
C LEU A 231 -19.96 -9.80 12.44
#